data_AF-A0A3D3HHF5-F1
#
_entry.id   AF-A0A3D3HHF5-F1
#
_cell.length_a   1.000
_cell.length_b   1.000
_cell.length_c   1.000
_cell.angle_alpha   90.00
_cell.angle_beta   90.00
_cell.angle_gamma   90.00
#
_symmetry.space_group_name_H-M   'P 1'
#
loop_
_entity.id
_entity.type
_entity.pdbx_description
1 polymer ?
#
loop_
_entity_poly.entity_id
_entity_poly.type
_entity_poly.pdbx_seq_one_letter_code
_entity_poly.pdbx_strand_id
1 'polypeptide(L)'
;MKQFFGLLCSLLLVNVLSGQVPETLVRAKIMTLGVFHFAYHNLDAVKTEEKNQISVLEEPYQSEIIAICGAIEEYNPTIIAVEVLPEQQRRIDSLFILYKSGNLILGKDEVDQLAFRTGKDLNLDKIHCVNDFGKHYNEILAIFNDSIRSAKFEDWFMKSRDSIYGTSPTGERISGIIDALYECNKPEVIKESLAIYLLNPFKYEENPGDFTGVDFETGRWFNRNLRIFRNIQRIPHTADDRILLIIGAGHLNLLNMFFGVSHEFEFVSPLPYLEEARNN
;
A
#
# COMPACT_ATOMS: atom_id res chain seq x y z
N MET A 1 -36.51 46.52 -46.11
CA MET A 1 -36.49 46.50 -44.63
C MET A 1 -35.66 45.33 -44.17
N LYS A 2 -34.84 45.55 -43.14
CA LYS A 2 -33.90 44.64 -42.47
C LYS A 2 -32.46 44.67 -42.99
N GLN A 3 -31.68 45.43 -42.22
CA GLN A 3 -30.24 45.56 -42.13
C GLN A 3 -29.58 44.19 -41.94
N PHE A 4 -28.39 43.98 -42.50
CA PHE A 4 -27.43 43.06 -41.90
C PHE A 4 -26.04 43.68 -41.83
N PHE A 5 -25.58 43.69 -40.59
CA PHE A 5 -24.36 44.20 -40.00
C PHE A 5 -23.12 43.60 -40.66
N GLY A 6 -22.09 44.43 -40.83
CA GLY A 6 -20.73 43.94 -41.08
C GLY A 6 -20.15 43.27 -39.83
N LEU A 7 -19.30 42.27 -40.05
CA LEU A 7 -18.30 41.89 -39.05
C LEU A 7 -16.99 41.56 -39.78
N LEU A 8 -16.00 42.41 -39.51
CA LEU A 8 -14.62 42.29 -39.95
C LEU A 8 -13.99 41.13 -39.16
N CYS A 9 -13.63 40.03 -39.81
CA CYS A 9 -12.85 38.96 -39.17
C CYS A 9 -11.40 39.41 -39.01
N SER A 10 -11.07 39.97 -37.85
CA SER A 10 -9.69 40.12 -37.40
C SER A 10 -9.12 38.75 -37.02
N LEU A 11 -8.25 38.20 -37.86
CA LEU A 11 -7.40 37.05 -37.55
C LEU A 11 -6.42 37.43 -36.44
N LEU A 12 -6.74 37.05 -35.20
CA LEU A 12 -5.77 37.02 -34.11
C LEU A 12 -4.91 35.75 -34.27
N LEU A 13 -3.69 35.95 -34.77
CA LEU A 13 -2.61 34.96 -34.69
C LEU A 13 -2.27 34.76 -33.20
N VAL A 14 -2.83 33.71 -32.61
CA VAL A 14 -2.37 33.22 -31.31
C VAL A 14 -1.02 32.55 -31.55
N ASN A 15 0.06 33.26 -31.24
CA ASN A 15 1.37 32.64 -31.10
C ASN A 15 1.28 31.60 -29.99
N VAL A 16 1.12 30.34 -30.36
CA VAL A 16 1.35 29.21 -29.47
C VAL A 16 2.85 29.21 -29.19
N LEU A 17 3.24 29.92 -28.13
CA LEU A 17 4.47 29.61 -27.41
C LEU A 17 4.25 28.20 -26.86
N SER A 18 4.66 27.20 -27.63
CA SER A 18 5.02 25.90 -27.11
C SER A 18 6.19 26.11 -26.16
N GLY A 19 5.87 26.50 -24.92
CA GLY A 19 6.81 26.46 -23.82
C GLY A 19 7.29 25.02 -23.74
N GLN A 20 8.58 24.82 -24.01
CA GLN A 20 9.25 23.57 -23.71
C GLN A 20 9.01 23.30 -22.22
N VAL A 21 8.18 22.30 -21.91
CA VAL A 21 8.10 21.76 -20.56
C VAL A 21 9.52 21.31 -20.21
N PRO A 22 10.15 21.81 -19.14
CA PRO A 22 11.49 21.41 -18.79
C PRO A 22 11.54 19.88 -18.66
N GLU A 23 12.47 19.26 -19.37
CA GLU A 23 12.55 17.81 -19.59
C GLU A 23 12.99 17.00 -18.35
N THR A 24 13.01 17.61 -17.16
CA THR A 24 13.21 16.93 -15.89
C THR A 24 12.35 17.58 -14.81
N LEU A 25 11.09 17.16 -14.70
CA LEU A 25 10.34 17.41 -13.47
C LEU A 25 11.08 16.63 -12.36
N VAL A 26 11.73 17.33 -11.43
CA VAL A 26 12.36 16.68 -10.26
C VAL A 26 11.22 16.22 -9.36
N ARG A 27 11.22 14.93 -8.99
CA ARG A 27 10.14 14.27 -8.26
C ARG A 27 10.67 13.74 -6.95
N ALA A 28 9.84 13.76 -5.91
CA ALA A 28 10.18 13.04 -4.69
C ALA A 28 10.29 11.54 -5.02
N LYS A 29 11.29 10.88 -4.46
CA LYS A 29 11.45 9.44 -4.64
C LYS A 29 10.56 8.70 -3.66
N ILE A 30 9.97 7.59 -4.07
CA ILE A 30 9.20 6.72 -3.19
C ILE A 30 9.58 5.26 -3.38
N MET A 31 10.04 4.65 -2.30
CA MET A 31 10.23 3.21 -2.19
C MET A 31 9.02 2.61 -1.49
N THR A 32 8.41 1.58 -2.09
CA THR A 32 7.38 0.78 -1.44
C THR A 32 7.98 -0.53 -0.97
N LEU A 33 7.97 -0.78 0.33
CA LEU A 33 8.36 -2.03 0.94
C LEU A 33 7.11 -2.80 1.38
N GLY A 34 6.80 -3.85 0.62
CA GLY A 34 5.75 -4.81 0.93
C GLY A 34 6.18 -5.71 2.08
N VAL A 35 5.30 -5.94 3.05
CA VAL A 35 5.54 -6.86 4.18
C VAL A 35 4.43 -7.91 4.29
N PHE A 36 4.67 -9.01 5.01
CA PHE A 36 3.68 -10.06 5.24
C PHE A 36 2.85 -9.86 6.53
N HIS A 37 2.93 -8.67 7.15
CA HIS A 37 2.41 -8.35 8.49
C HIS A 37 3.03 -9.17 9.61
N PHE A 38 4.07 -8.63 10.26
CA PHE A 38 4.90 -9.36 11.23
C PHE A 38 4.12 -9.81 12.47
N ALA A 39 3.05 -9.09 12.79
CA ALA A 39 2.19 -9.41 13.92
C ALA A 39 1.12 -10.49 13.63
N TYR A 40 0.90 -10.86 12.35
CA TYR A 40 -0.13 -11.81 11.91
C TYR A 40 -1.56 -11.48 12.38
N HIS A 41 -1.99 -10.22 12.24
CA HIS A 41 -3.37 -9.82 12.57
C HIS A 41 -4.44 -10.50 11.68
N ASN A 42 -4.04 -11.11 10.55
CA ASN A 42 -4.89 -11.90 9.64
C ASN A 42 -6.14 -11.13 9.15
N LEU A 43 -5.97 -9.83 8.85
CA LEU A 43 -7.03 -8.94 8.35
C LEU A 43 -7.18 -8.99 6.82
N ASP A 44 -6.18 -9.49 6.12
CA ASP A 44 -6.19 -9.62 4.66
C ASP A 44 -7.03 -10.81 4.18
N ALA A 45 -7.23 -10.87 2.85
CA ALA A 45 -7.88 -12.00 2.20
C ALA A 45 -7.13 -13.32 2.44
N VAL A 46 -5.81 -13.24 2.58
CA VAL A 46 -4.92 -14.37 2.86
C VAL A 46 -4.59 -14.37 4.34
N LYS A 47 -4.71 -15.53 5.00
CA LYS A 47 -4.44 -15.69 6.42
C LYS A 47 -3.37 -16.76 6.65
N THR A 48 -2.57 -16.57 7.68
CA THR A 48 -1.54 -17.53 8.10
C THR A 48 -2.02 -18.33 9.29
N GLU A 49 -2.01 -19.67 9.17
CA GLU A 49 -2.33 -20.58 10.26
C GLU A 49 -1.34 -20.42 11.41
N GLU A 50 -1.79 -20.57 12.67
CA GLU A 50 -0.97 -20.38 13.87
C GLU A 50 0.35 -21.17 13.83
N LYS A 51 0.32 -22.42 13.37
CA LYS A 51 1.52 -23.28 13.24
C LYS A 51 2.57 -22.73 12.28
N ASN A 52 2.19 -21.83 11.39
CA ASN A 52 3.04 -21.21 10.38
C ASN A 52 3.47 -19.79 10.76
N GLN A 53 3.00 -19.26 11.89
CA GLN A 53 3.39 -17.93 12.36
C GLN A 53 4.73 -18.01 13.09
N ILE A 54 5.70 -17.20 12.63
CA ILE A 54 6.98 -17.05 13.34
C ILE A 54 6.86 -15.95 14.40
N SER A 55 7.73 -15.98 15.41
CA SER A 55 7.93 -14.83 16.30
C SER A 55 9.07 -13.99 15.78
N VAL A 56 8.78 -12.81 15.22
CA VAL A 56 9.82 -11.91 14.69
C VAL A 56 10.76 -11.35 15.78
N LEU A 57 10.41 -11.53 17.06
CA LEU A 57 11.21 -11.10 18.20
C LEU A 57 12.34 -12.08 18.56
N GLU A 58 12.34 -13.28 17.96
CA GLU A 58 13.34 -14.31 18.19
C GLU A 58 14.44 -14.29 17.12
N GLU A 59 15.60 -14.88 17.44
CA GLU A 59 16.64 -15.14 16.43
C GLU A 59 16.24 -16.34 15.55
N PRO A 60 16.62 -16.35 14.24
CA PRO A 60 17.48 -15.37 13.56
C PRO A 60 16.74 -14.11 13.06
N TYR A 61 15.43 -14.01 13.27
CA TYR A 61 14.58 -12.99 12.65
C TYR A 61 14.90 -11.57 13.11
N GLN A 62 15.33 -11.37 14.36
CA GLN A 62 15.81 -10.06 14.83
C GLN A 62 17.07 -9.60 14.09
N SER A 63 18.06 -10.48 13.91
CA SER A 63 19.26 -10.16 13.12
C SER A 63 18.91 -9.81 11.67
N GLU A 64 17.99 -10.57 11.06
CA GLU A 64 17.50 -10.30 9.70
C GLU A 64 16.79 -8.94 9.59
N ILE A 65 15.93 -8.60 10.56
CA ILE A 65 15.26 -7.29 10.62
C ILE A 65 16.28 -6.16 10.73
N ILE A 66 17.33 -6.33 11.54
CA ILE A 66 18.40 -5.34 11.68
C ILE A 66 19.15 -5.16 10.35
N ALA A 67 19.46 -6.26 9.66
CA ALA A 67 20.09 -6.22 8.33
C ALA A 67 19.21 -5.50 7.30
N ILE A 68 17.90 -5.76 7.31
CA ILE A 68 16.93 -5.06 6.46
C ILE A 68 16.91 -3.55 6.76
N CYS A 69 16.87 -3.16 8.04
CA CYS A 69 16.90 -1.75 8.43
C CYS A 69 18.17 -1.07 7.91
N GLY A 70 19.33 -1.68 8.12
CA GLY A 70 20.62 -1.15 7.65
C GLY A 70 20.66 -0.97 6.12
N ALA A 71 20.18 -1.95 5.35
CA ALA A 71 20.11 -1.82 3.89
C ALA A 71 19.13 -0.71 3.46
N ILE A 72 17.98 -0.58 4.11
CA ILE A 72 17.02 0.50 3.82
C ILE A 72 17.58 1.89 4.18
N GLU A 73 18.43 1.99 5.19
CA GLU A 73 19.09 3.24 5.56
C GLU A 73 20.01 3.77 4.45
N GLU A 74 20.51 2.91 3.56
CA GLU A 74 21.28 3.35 2.38
C GLU A 74 20.42 4.11 1.36
N TYR A 75 19.13 3.79 1.27
CA TYR A 75 18.16 4.62 0.54
C TYR A 75 17.99 5.99 1.21
N ASN A 76 18.37 6.11 2.48
CA ASN A 76 18.37 7.33 3.28
C ASN A 76 16.99 8.03 3.26
N PRO A 77 15.89 7.34 3.62
CA PRO A 77 14.57 7.94 3.60
C PRO A 77 14.48 9.15 4.54
N THR A 78 13.95 10.27 4.04
CA THR A 78 13.67 11.46 4.84
C THR A 78 12.26 11.44 5.42
N ILE A 79 11.39 10.59 4.88
CA ILE A 79 9.99 10.42 5.29
C ILE A 79 9.71 8.92 5.34
N ILE A 80 9.12 8.45 6.44
CA ILE A 80 8.60 7.08 6.55
C ILE A 80 7.08 7.15 6.71
N ALA A 81 6.36 6.38 5.89
CA ALA A 81 4.91 6.21 5.93
C ALA A 81 4.54 4.75 6.21
N VAL A 82 3.49 4.53 7.01
CA VAL A 82 3.07 3.20 7.48
C VAL A 82 1.58 2.97 7.30
N GLU A 83 1.20 1.69 7.23
CA GLU A 83 -0.18 1.20 7.15
C GLU A 83 -0.99 1.35 8.45
N VAL A 84 -0.91 2.52 9.07
CA VAL A 84 -1.71 2.91 10.23
C VAL A 84 -2.68 4.02 9.83
N LEU A 85 -3.89 3.99 10.39
CA LEU A 85 -4.91 5.00 10.16
C LEU A 85 -4.44 6.39 10.62
N PRO A 86 -4.66 7.48 9.84
CA PRO A 86 -4.34 8.86 10.23
C PRO A 86 -4.93 9.26 11.59
N GLU A 87 -6.08 8.72 11.98
CA GLU A 87 -6.70 8.97 13.29
C GLU A 87 -5.81 8.51 14.46
N GLN A 88 -4.92 7.54 14.23
CA GLN A 88 -3.98 7.03 15.22
C GLN A 88 -2.63 7.76 15.22
N GLN A 89 -2.45 8.81 14.40
CA GLN A 89 -1.18 9.53 14.27
C GLN A 89 -0.59 9.96 15.61
N ARG A 90 -1.41 10.52 16.52
CA ARG A 90 -0.94 10.95 17.85
C ARG A 90 -0.40 9.80 18.71
N ARG A 91 -0.99 8.61 18.56
CA ARG A 91 -0.54 7.40 19.26
C ARG A 91 0.83 6.97 18.72
N ILE A 92 0.96 6.91 17.39
CA ILE A 92 2.23 6.56 16.74
C ILE A 92 3.33 7.56 17.06
N ASP A 93 3.04 8.87 17.01
CA ASP A 93 4.00 9.92 17.39
C ASP A 93 4.50 9.71 18.84
N SER A 94 3.58 9.42 19.76
CA SER A 94 3.93 9.22 21.18
C SER A 94 4.77 7.97 21.40
N LEU A 95 4.45 6.85 20.74
CA LEU A 95 5.22 5.61 20.83
C LEU A 95 6.60 5.76 20.21
N PHE A 96 6.69 6.44 19.07
CA PHE A 96 7.97 6.68 18.41
C PHE A 96 8.90 7.58 19.26
N ILE A 97 8.37 8.63 19.91
CA ILE A 97 9.14 9.47 20.84
C ILE A 97 9.65 8.65 22.05
N LEU A 98 8.81 7.78 22.62
CA LEU A 98 9.24 6.89 23.70
C LEU A 98 10.34 5.94 23.23
N TYR A 99 10.23 5.39 22.03
CA TYR A 99 11.27 4.53 21.46
C TYR A 99 12.59 5.26 21.19
N LYS A 100 12.52 6.46 20.57
CA LYS A 100 13.69 7.32 20.34
C LYS A 100 14.42 7.63 21.64
N SER A 101 13.68 7.87 22.73
CA SER A 101 14.23 8.18 24.05
C SER A 101 14.64 6.96 24.89
N GLY A 102 14.51 5.74 24.36
CA GLY A 102 14.88 4.50 25.06
C GLY A 102 13.88 4.06 26.15
N ASN A 103 12.67 4.63 26.15
CA ASN A 103 11.61 4.37 27.13
C ASN A 103 10.52 3.41 26.61
N LEU A 104 10.70 2.81 25.44
CA LEU A 104 9.79 1.81 24.87
C LEU A 104 10.59 0.60 24.37
N ILE A 105 10.10 -0.59 24.72
CA ILE A 105 10.55 -1.86 24.13
C ILE A 105 9.63 -2.14 22.94
N LEU A 106 10.22 -2.43 21.78
CA LEU A 106 9.48 -2.68 20.54
C LEU A 106 8.63 -3.95 20.62
N GLY A 107 7.41 -3.88 20.10
CA GLY A 107 6.54 -5.02 19.85
C GLY A 107 6.83 -5.70 18.52
N LYS A 108 6.05 -6.74 18.20
CA LYS A 108 6.25 -7.58 17.00
C LYS A 108 5.77 -6.97 15.68
N ASP A 109 5.17 -5.79 15.70
CA ASP A 109 4.55 -5.18 14.50
C ASP A 109 5.63 -4.61 13.56
N GLU A 110 5.39 -4.61 12.25
CA GLU A 110 6.31 -4.02 11.26
C GLU A 110 6.55 -2.53 11.49
N VAL A 111 5.58 -1.81 12.07
CA VAL A 111 5.76 -0.40 12.45
C VAL A 111 6.86 -0.28 13.49
N ASP A 112 6.86 -1.17 14.48
CA ASP A 112 7.85 -1.20 15.55
C ASP A 112 9.19 -1.72 15.01
N GLN A 113 9.18 -2.82 14.26
CA GLN A 113 10.39 -3.53 13.85
C GLN A 113 11.12 -2.89 12.68
N LEU A 114 10.43 -2.19 11.77
CA LEU A 114 11.06 -1.53 10.62
C LEU A 114 10.96 -0.01 10.75
N ALA A 115 9.74 0.55 10.84
CA ALA A 115 9.56 2.01 10.77
C ALA A 115 10.23 2.74 11.95
N PHE A 116 10.06 2.24 13.18
CA PHE A 116 10.63 2.88 14.37
C PHE A 116 12.14 2.74 14.43
N ARG A 117 12.70 1.57 14.06
CA ARG A 117 14.15 1.35 14.01
C ARG A 117 14.80 2.31 13.02
N THR A 118 14.44 2.18 11.73
CA THR A 118 14.98 3.03 10.65
C THR A 118 14.74 4.51 10.94
N GLY A 119 13.54 4.88 11.42
CA GLY A 119 13.25 6.27 11.75
C GLY A 119 14.10 6.81 12.90
N LYS A 120 14.43 6.00 13.90
CA LYS A 120 15.31 6.40 15.01
C LYS A 120 16.75 6.55 14.53
N ASP A 121 17.24 5.59 13.75
CA ASP A 121 18.63 5.54 13.29
C ASP A 121 18.94 6.69 12.31
N LEU A 122 17.95 7.09 11.49
CA LEU A 122 18.01 8.28 10.63
C LEU A 122 17.62 9.59 11.35
N ASN A 123 17.33 9.52 12.66
CA ASN A 123 16.90 10.64 13.49
C ASN A 123 15.71 11.44 12.92
N LEU A 124 14.73 10.75 12.32
CA LEU A 124 13.51 11.38 11.82
C LEU A 124 12.64 11.89 12.98
N ASP A 125 11.88 12.95 12.74
CA ASP A 125 11.03 13.56 13.76
C ASP A 125 9.74 12.76 13.98
N LYS A 126 9.24 12.10 12.95
CA LYS A 126 7.96 11.38 13.00
C LYS A 126 7.82 10.29 11.94
N ILE A 127 6.82 9.44 12.13
CA ILE A 127 6.36 8.41 11.20
C ILE A 127 4.94 8.76 10.74
N HIS A 128 4.66 8.71 9.44
CA HIS A 128 3.38 9.14 8.86
C HIS A 128 2.37 8.00 8.74
N CYS A 129 1.17 8.17 9.29
CA CYS A 129 0.08 7.20 9.16
C CYS A 129 -0.72 7.49 7.88
N VAL A 130 -0.79 6.53 6.95
CA VAL A 130 -1.40 6.73 5.62
C VAL A 130 -2.53 5.78 5.26
N ASN A 131 -2.87 4.82 6.13
CA ASN A 131 -3.88 3.80 5.84
C ASN A 131 -5.29 4.41 5.67
N ASP A 132 -6.19 3.64 5.07
CA ASP A 132 -7.63 3.86 5.05
C ASP A 132 -8.29 2.48 4.91
N PHE A 133 -9.55 2.30 5.29
CA PHE A 133 -10.27 1.03 5.11
C PHE A 133 -11.06 0.97 3.80
N GLY A 134 -11.00 2.02 2.98
CA GLY A 134 -11.87 2.19 1.83
C GLY A 134 -13.26 2.66 2.24
N LYS A 135 -14.13 2.80 1.24
CA LYS A 135 -15.53 3.14 1.45
C LYS A 135 -16.40 2.35 0.48
N HIS A 136 -17.41 1.70 1.03
CA HIS A 136 -18.43 1.01 0.26
C HIS A 136 -19.60 1.94 -0.12
N TYR A 137 -20.30 1.58 -1.20
CA TYR A 137 -21.59 2.16 -1.57
C TYR A 137 -22.66 1.77 -0.55
N ASN A 138 -23.74 2.55 -0.48
CA ASN A 138 -24.80 2.34 0.51
C ASN A 138 -25.49 0.98 0.33
N GLU A 139 -25.59 0.52 -0.92
CA GLU A 139 -26.19 -0.74 -1.33
C GLU A 139 -25.41 -1.93 -0.75
N ILE A 140 -24.08 -1.85 -0.77
CA ILE A 140 -23.19 -2.84 -0.16
C ILE A 140 -23.27 -2.79 1.36
N LEU A 141 -23.30 -1.59 1.96
CA LEU A 141 -23.49 -1.45 3.41
C LEU A 141 -24.85 -2.03 3.86
N ALA A 142 -25.89 -1.93 3.03
CA ALA A 142 -27.20 -2.51 3.30
C ALA A 142 -27.17 -4.04 3.33
N ILE A 143 -26.25 -4.70 2.63
CA ILE A 143 -26.04 -6.16 2.71
C ILE A 143 -25.52 -6.52 4.12
N PHE A 144 -24.50 -5.81 4.60
CA PHE A 144 -23.90 -6.11 5.91
C PHE A 144 -24.81 -5.76 7.09
N ASN A 145 -25.79 -4.87 6.90
CA ASN A 145 -26.79 -4.53 7.89
C ASN A 145 -28.02 -5.47 7.87
N ASP A 146 -28.09 -6.42 6.94
CA ASP A 146 -29.14 -7.42 6.84
C ASP A 146 -28.52 -8.81 7.04
N SER A 147 -28.90 -9.49 8.12
CA SER A 147 -28.28 -10.77 8.50
C SER A 147 -28.49 -11.87 7.45
N ILE A 148 -29.61 -11.87 6.72
CA ILE A 148 -29.91 -12.87 5.70
C ILE A 148 -29.05 -12.62 4.46
N ARG A 149 -28.96 -11.36 4.02
CA ARG A 149 -28.14 -10.97 2.87
C ARG A 149 -26.66 -11.18 3.17
N SER A 150 -26.20 -10.76 4.35
CA SER A 150 -24.82 -10.98 4.81
C SER A 150 -24.47 -12.46 4.87
N ALA A 151 -25.35 -13.32 5.41
CA ALA A 151 -25.10 -14.76 5.47
C ALA A 151 -25.02 -15.38 4.07
N LYS A 152 -25.85 -14.94 3.11
CA LYS A 152 -25.77 -15.39 1.71
C LYS A 152 -24.45 -14.98 1.06
N PHE A 153 -24.01 -13.76 1.29
CA PHE A 153 -22.73 -13.26 0.79
C PHE A 153 -21.54 -14.05 1.36
N GLU A 154 -21.54 -14.28 2.68
CA GLU A 154 -20.52 -15.09 3.35
C GLU A 154 -20.51 -16.54 2.85
N ASP A 155 -21.70 -17.14 2.68
CA ASP A 155 -21.84 -18.50 2.14
C ASP A 155 -21.26 -18.62 0.73
N TRP A 156 -21.51 -17.63 -0.13
CA TRP A 156 -20.89 -17.55 -1.47
C TRP A 156 -19.37 -17.44 -1.36
N PHE A 157 -18.88 -16.52 -0.53
CA PHE A 157 -17.45 -16.30 -0.34
C PHE A 157 -16.73 -17.59 0.10
N MET A 158 -17.32 -18.35 1.03
CA MET A 158 -16.73 -19.57 1.56
C MET A 158 -16.85 -20.78 0.61
N LYS A 159 -17.88 -20.84 -0.25
CA LYS A 159 -18.14 -21.98 -1.14
C LYS A 159 -17.66 -21.76 -2.58
N SER A 160 -17.25 -20.55 -2.93
CA SER A 160 -16.79 -20.24 -4.28
C SER A 160 -15.65 -21.16 -4.69
N ARG A 161 -15.79 -21.73 -5.90
CA ARG A 161 -14.81 -22.67 -6.48
C ARG A 161 -13.73 -21.97 -7.28
N ASP A 162 -13.77 -20.64 -7.37
CA ASP A 162 -12.80 -19.84 -8.11
C ASP A 162 -11.39 -19.89 -7.53
N SER A 163 -11.22 -20.43 -6.32
CA SER A 163 -9.90 -20.72 -5.73
C SER A 163 -9.01 -21.59 -6.64
N ILE A 164 -9.57 -22.33 -7.59
CA ILE A 164 -8.81 -23.07 -8.62
C ILE A 164 -8.01 -22.18 -9.58
N TYR A 165 -8.41 -20.91 -9.72
CA TYR A 165 -7.75 -19.94 -10.60
C TYR A 165 -6.74 -19.07 -9.85
N GLY A 166 -6.74 -19.11 -8.52
CA GLY A 166 -5.73 -18.45 -7.72
C GLY A 166 -4.51 -19.34 -7.57
N THR A 167 -3.32 -18.78 -7.75
CA THR A 167 -2.14 -19.33 -7.07
C THR A 167 -2.34 -19.09 -5.59
N SER A 168 -2.44 -20.14 -4.77
CA SER A 168 -2.57 -19.98 -3.31
C SER A 168 -1.37 -19.16 -2.84
N PRO A 169 -1.54 -17.92 -2.34
CA PRO A 169 -0.47 -17.26 -1.63
C PRO A 169 -0.21 -18.14 -0.41
N THR A 170 0.98 -18.71 -0.36
CA THR A 170 1.28 -19.73 0.64
C THR A 170 1.33 -19.03 1.99
N GLY A 171 0.28 -19.20 2.81
CA GLY A 171 0.34 -18.97 4.26
C GLY A 171 1.27 -19.99 4.95
N GLU A 172 2.29 -20.45 4.22
CA GLU A 172 3.32 -21.36 4.65
C GLU A 172 4.25 -20.61 5.59
N ARG A 173 4.88 -21.39 6.47
CA ARG A 173 5.85 -20.86 7.40
C ARG A 173 7.06 -20.35 6.61
N ILE A 174 7.39 -19.07 6.77
CA ILE A 174 8.57 -18.48 6.15
C ILE A 174 9.86 -19.06 6.76
N SER A 175 10.89 -19.23 5.94
CA SER A 175 12.22 -19.65 6.40
C SER A 175 13.01 -18.48 6.99
N GLY A 176 12.91 -17.31 6.38
CA GLY A 176 13.55 -16.05 6.78
C GLY A 176 12.72 -14.85 6.32
N ILE A 177 12.81 -13.75 7.07
CA ILE A 177 12.14 -12.48 6.79
C ILE A 177 12.73 -11.82 5.55
N ILE A 178 14.06 -11.82 5.37
CA ILE A 178 14.69 -11.18 4.20
C ILE A 178 14.17 -11.82 2.91
N ASP A 179 14.17 -13.15 2.84
CA ASP A 179 13.64 -13.88 1.69
C ASP A 179 12.15 -13.65 1.50
N ALA A 180 11.37 -13.66 2.58
CA ALA A 180 9.93 -13.40 2.50
C ALA A 180 9.63 -11.99 1.95
N LEU A 181 10.36 -10.98 2.42
CA LEU A 181 10.22 -9.61 1.90
C LEU A 181 10.71 -9.53 0.44
N TYR A 182 11.83 -10.16 0.10
CA TYR A 182 12.32 -10.14 -1.28
C TYR A 182 11.30 -10.77 -2.24
N GLU A 183 10.76 -11.95 -1.91
CA GLU A 183 9.77 -12.63 -2.74
C GLU A 183 8.49 -11.82 -2.89
N CYS A 184 7.92 -11.28 -1.80
CA CYS A 184 6.68 -10.53 -1.88
C CYS A 184 6.82 -9.15 -2.55
N ASN A 185 8.05 -8.65 -2.75
CA ASN A 185 8.35 -7.41 -3.47
C ASN A 185 8.74 -7.61 -4.94
N LYS A 186 8.76 -8.86 -5.45
CA LYS A 186 9.01 -9.12 -6.88
C LYS A 186 7.88 -8.58 -7.77
N PRO A 187 8.18 -7.88 -8.88
CA PRO A 187 7.16 -7.31 -9.76
C PRO A 187 6.13 -8.34 -10.25
N GLU A 188 6.56 -9.54 -10.60
CA GLU A 188 5.70 -10.63 -11.05
C GLU A 188 4.78 -11.16 -9.94
N VAL A 189 5.28 -11.26 -8.70
CA VAL A 189 4.49 -11.68 -7.54
C VAL A 189 3.47 -10.61 -7.17
N ILE A 190 3.90 -9.35 -7.13
CA ILE A 190 3.03 -8.19 -6.89
C ILE A 190 1.91 -8.15 -7.93
N LYS A 191 2.25 -8.29 -9.22
CA LYS A 191 1.26 -8.28 -10.31
C LYS A 191 0.26 -9.42 -10.16
N GLU A 192 0.74 -10.63 -9.91
CA GLU A 192 -0.13 -11.81 -9.76
C GLU A 192 -1.05 -11.68 -8.54
N SER A 193 -0.60 -11.02 -7.47
CA SER A 193 -1.41 -10.84 -6.26
C SER A 193 -2.72 -10.06 -6.48
N LEU A 194 -2.87 -9.31 -7.59
CA LEU A 194 -4.14 -8.66 -7.92
C LEU A 194 -5.22 -9.66 -8.32
N ALA A 195 -4.84 -10.83 -8.87
CA ALA A 195 -5.78 -11.78 -9.45
C ALA A 195 -6.84 -12.25 -8.44
N ILE A 196 -6.48 -12.41 -7.16
CA ILE A 196 -7.40 -12.88 -6.12
C ILE A 196 -8.60 -11.93 -5.89
N TYR A 197 -8.43 -10.63 -6.16
CA TYR A 197 -9.49 -9.62 -6.02
C TYR A 197 -10.46 -9.59 -7.21
N LEU A 198 -10.19 -10.37 -8.26
CA LEU A 198 -11.07 -10.56 -9.43
C LEU A 198 -11.80 -11.91 -9.38
N LEU A 199 -11.68 -12.63 -8.25
CA LEU A 199 -12.28 -13.93 -7.99
C LEU A 199 -13.26 -13.84 -6.83
N ASN A 200 -13.91 -14.96 -6.49
CA ASN A 200 -14.70 -15.15 -5.27
C ASN A 200 -15.74 -14.03 -5.01
N PRO A 201 -15.53 -13.04 -4.12
CA PRO A 201 -16.55 -12.01 -3.86
C PRO A 201 -16.78 -11.11 -5.08
N PHE A 202 -15.80 -10.91 -5.96
CA PHE A 202 -15.96 -10.10 -7.18
C PHE A 202 -17.10 -10.60 -8.07
N LYS A 203 -17.31 -11.92 -8.10
CA LYS A 203 -18.33 -12.56 -8.94
C LYS A 203 -19.67 -12.77 -8.24
N TYR A 204 -19.83 -12.25 -7.02
CA TYR A 204 -21.10 -12.35 -6.32
C TYR A 204 -22.15 -11.43 -6.95
N GLU A 205 -23.38 -11.94 -7.07
CA GLU A 205 -24.55 -11.20 -7.52
C GLU A 205 -25.69 -11.42 -6.51
N GLU A 206 -26.40 -10.37 -6.08
CA GLU A 206 -27.63 -10.54 -5.29
C GLU A 206 -28.82 -10.91 -6.17
N ASN A 207 -28.83 -10.35 -7.37
CA ASN A 207 -29.79 -10.60 -8.44
C ASN A 207 -29.01 -10.90 -9.72
N PRO A 208 -29.49 -11.83 -10.56
CA PRO A 208 -28.82 -12.18 -11.80
C PRO A 208 -28.43 -10.95 -12.65
N GLY A 209 -27.13 -10.82 -12.94
CA GLY A 209 -26.55 -9.76 -13.75
C GLY A 209 -26.34 -8.42 -13.04
N ASP A 210 -26.47 -8.34 -11.72
CA ASP A 210 -26.06 -7.15 -10.97
C ASP A 210 -24.54 -7.11 -10.69
N PHE A 211 -24.07 -5.98 -10.16
CA PHE A 211 -22.65 -5.72 -9.95
C PHE A 211 -22.26 -5.75 -8.47
N THR A 212 -23.02 -6.46 -7.62
CA THR A 212 -22.81 -6.42 -6.17
C THR A 212 -21.37 -6.76 -5.76
N GLY A 213 -20.83 -7.86 -6.29
CA GLY A 213 -19.46 -8.27 -6.02
C GLY A 213 -18.40 -7.29 -6.49
N VAL A 214 -18.63 -6.68 -7.67
CA VAL A 214 -17.78 -5.64 -8.24
C VAL A 214 -17.78 -4.41 -7.33
N ASP A 215 -18.95 -3.92 -6.94
CA ASP A 215 -19.11 -2.75 -6.07
C ASP A 215 -18.55 -2.99 -4.66
N PHE A 216 -18.63 -4.23 -4.16
CA PHE A 216 -17.94 -4.63 -2.94
C PHE A 216 -16.42 -4.53 -3.09
N GLU A 217 -15.83 -5.15 -4.10
CA GLU A 217 -14.36 -5.15 -4.28
C GLU A 217 -13.80 -3.76 -4.62
N THR A 218 -14.53 -2.94 -5.39
CA THR A 218 -14.12 -1.56 -5.63
C THR A 218 -14.06 -0.76 -4.32
N GLY A 219 -15.02 -0.94 -3.41
CA GLY A 219 -15.00 -0.26 -2.10
C GLY A 219 -13.93 -0.79 -1.15
N ARG A 220 -13.80 -2.12 -1.06
CA ARG A 220 -12.87 -2.81 -0.14
C ARG A 220 -11.41 -2.61 -0.52
N TRP A 221 -11.08 -2.73 -1.81
CA TRP A 221 -9.70 -2.83 -2.26
C TRP A 221 -9.25 -1.64 -3.11
N PHE A 222 -9.97 -1.30 -4.17
CA PHE A 222 -9.55 -0.25 -5.09
C PHE A 222 -9.66 1.15 -4.46
N ASN A 223 -10.79 1.44 -3.83
CA ASN A 223 -11.04 2.71 -3.14
C ASN A 223 -10.09 2.89 -1.95
N ARG A 224 -9.83 1.81 -1.20
CA ARG A 224 -8.84 1.75 -0.13
C ARG A 224 -7.46 2.19 -0.63
N ASN A 225 -6.94 1.55 -1.69
CA ASN A 225 -5.61 1.87 -2.23
C ASN A 225 -5.52 3.29 -2.83
N LEU A 226 -6.59 3.78 -3.48
CA LEU A 226 -6.65 5.17 -3.95
C LEU A 226 -6.60 6.18 -2.79
N ARG A 227 -7.24 5.88 -1.66
CA ARG A 227 -7.22 6.72 -0.46
C ARG A 227 -5.86 6.71 0.23
N ILE A 228 -5.22 5.55 0.30
CA ILE A 228 -3.84 5.43 0.81
C ILE A 228 -2.90 6.28 -0.05
N PHE A 229 -2.95 6.13 -1.38
CA PHE A 229 -2.18 6.97 -2.30
C PHE A 229 -2.46 8.47 -2.07
N ARG A 230 -3.73 8.86 -1.91
CA ARG A 230 -4.09 10.25 -1.61
C ARG A 230 -3.56 10.73 -0.26
N ASN A 231 -3.49 9.88 0.76
CA ASN A 231 -2.91 10.22 2.05
C ASN A 231 -1.40 10.42 1.94
N ILE A 232 -0.71 9.64 1.11
CA ILE A 232 0.72 9.83 0.82
C ILE A 232 0.95 11.19 0.14
N GLN A 233 0.15 11.55 -0.86
CA GLN A 233 0.21 12.88 -1.50
C GLN A 233 -0.02 14.06 -0.54
N ARG A 234 -0.69 13.83 0.60
CA ARG A 234 -0.92 14.88 1.60
C ARG A 234 0.27 15.12 2.51
N ILE A 235 1.25 14.22 2.53
CA ILE A 235 2.47 14.42 3.29
C ILE A 235 3.25 15.58 2.66
N PRO A 236 3.59 16.64 3.41
CA PRO A 236 4.44 17.70 2.90
C PRO A 236 5.80 17.14 2.49
N HIS A 237 6.19 17.37 1.24
CA HIS A 237 7.46 16.90 0.70
C HIS A 237 7.95 17.84 -0.41
N THR A 238 9.23 17.69 -0.75
CA THR A 238 9.95 18.38 -1.80
C THR A 238 10.58 17.36 -2.74
N ALA A 239 11.19 17.83 -3.83
CA ALA A 239 11.84 16.94 -4.78
C ALA A 239 13.11 16.26 -4.23
N ASP A 240 13.67 16.76 -3.13
CA ASP A 240 14.84 16.18 -2.45
C ASP A 240 14.47 15.07 -1.46
N ASP A 241 13.17 14.93 -1.16
CA ASP A 241 12.67 13.95 -0.22
C ASP A 241 12.65 12.53 -0.79
N ARG A 242 12.92 11.57 0.10
CA ARG A 242 12.90 10.14 -0.17
C ARG A 242 11.92 9.50 0.79
N ILE A 243 10.78 9.08 0.26
CA ILE A 243 9.71 8.44 1.03
C ILE A 243 9.95 6.94 1.05
N LEU A 244 9.90 6.33 2.23
CA LEU A 244 9.74 4.89 2.42
C LEU A 244 8.31 4.60 2.87
N LEU A 245 7.58 3.83 2.08
CA LEU A 245 6.26 3.30 2.44
C LEU A 245 6.41 1.85 2.90
N ILE A 246 6.06 1.57 4.15
CA ILE A 246 6.02 0.21 4.72
C ILE A 246 4.56 -0.21 4.84
N ILE A 247 4.16 -1.23 4.08
CA ILE A 247 2.75 -1.61 3.91
C ILE A 247 2.61 -3.11 3.59
N GLY A 248 1.46 -3.71 3.93
CA GLY A 248 1.15 -5.09 3.53
C GLY A 248 1.35 -5.31 2.03
N ALA A 249 2.07 -6.37 1.65
CA ALA A 249 2.50 -6.62 0.28
C ALA A 249 1.33 -6.69 -0.72
N GLY A 250 0.13 -7.08 -0.27
CA GLY A 250 -1.07 -7.06 -1.08
C GLY A 250 -1.35 -5.68 -1.70
N HIS A 251 -1.11 -4.59 -0.96
CA HIS A 251 -1.39 -3.23 -1.43
C HIS A 251 -0.56 -2.80 -2.64
N LEU A 252 0.62 -3.41 -2.83
CA LEU A 252 1.56 -3.02 -3.88
C LEU A 252 0.99 -3.26 -5.29
N ASN A 253 0.03 -4.18 -5.43
CA ASN A 253 -0.55 -4.53 -6.72
C ASN A 253 -1.31 -3.38 -7.40
N LEU A 254 -1.78 -2.41 -6.61
CA LEU A 254 -2.36 -1.17 -7.10
C LEU A 254 -1.43 0.03 -6.84
N LEU A 255 -0.80 0.11 -5.66
CA LEU A 255 0.04 1.25 -5.33
C LEU A 255 1.24 1.40 -6.27
N ASN A 256 1.91 0.32 -6.65
CA ASN A 256 3.07 0.41 -7.55
C ASN A 256 2.64 0.82 -8.97
N MET A 257 1.42 0.42 -9.39
CA MET A 257 0.84 0.93 -10.63
C MET A 257 0.60 2.44 -10.54
N PHE A 258 0.04 2.94 -9.44
CA PHE A 258 -0.21 4.36 -9.24
C PHE A 258 1.09 5.18 -9.20
N PHE A 259 2.09 4.71 -8.47
CA PHE A 259 3.41 5.37 -8.43
C PHE A 259 4.15 5.29 -9.77
N GLY A 260 4.04 4.18 -10.49
CA GLY A 260 4.67 4.00 -11.79
C GLY A 260 4.13 4.93 -12.89
N VAL A 261 2.86 5.33 -12.80
CA VAL A 261 2.25 6.29 -13.73
C VAL A 261 2.23 7.73 -13.20
N SER A 262 2.59 7.95 -11.93
CA SER A 262 2.57 9.27 -11.32
C SER A 262 3.69 10.16 -11.87
N HIS A 263 3.36 11.42 -12.13
CA HIS A 263 4.33 12.47 -12.43
C HIS A 263 4.82 13.22 -11.18
N GLU A 264 4.22 12.95 -10.01
CA GLU A 264 4.58 13.55 -8.72
C GLU A 264 5.72 12.79 -8.03
N PHE A 265 5.78 11.47 -8.25
CA PHE A 265 6.75 10.59 -7.60
C PHE A 265 7.65 9.87 -8.61
N GLU A 266 8.88 9.59 -8.20
CA GLU A 266 9.78 8.64 -8.86
C GLU A 266 9.77 7.34 -8.05
N PHE A 267 9.26 6.26 -8.63
CA PHE A 267 9.21 4.96 -7.97
C PHE A 267 10.59 4.31 -7.88
N VAL A 268 10.96 3.83 -6.69
CA VAL A 268 12.21 3.13 -6.39
C VAL A 268 11.90 1.72 -5.89
N SER A 269 12.54 0.71 -6.49
CA SER A 269 12.37 -0.69 -6.06
C SER A 269 13.13 -0.95 -4.76
N PRO A 270 12.56 -1.71 -3.80
CA PRO A 270 13.28 -2.15 -2.59
C PRO A 270 14.22 -3.34 -2.86
N LEU A 271 14.08 -4.04 -3.99
CA LEU A 271 14.78 -5.31 -4.24
C LEU A 271 16.31 -5.22 -4.19
N PRO A 272 16.98 -4.17 -4.72
CA PRO A 272 18.44 -4.05 -4.60
C PRO A 272 18.92 -4.01 -3.14
N TYR A 273 18.16 -3.33 -2.27
CA TYR A 273 18.46 -3.21 -0.84
C TYR A 273 18.17 -4.52 -0.09
N LEU A 274 17.07 -5.21 -0.44
CA LEU A 274 16.78 -6.52 0.13
C LEU A 274 17.81 -7.58 -0.31
N GLU A 275 18.34 -7.49 -1.53
CA GLU A 275 19.42 -8.36 -2.00
C GLU A 275 20.72 -8.09 -1.23
N GLU A 276 21.04 -6.83 -0.94
CA GLU A 276 22.16 -6.48 -0.08
C GLU A 276 22.01 -7.05 1.33
N ALA A 277 20.82 -6.95 1.93
CA ALA A 277 20.54 -7.53 3.25
C ALA A 277 20.75 -9.06 3.28
N ARG A 278 20.55 -9.78 2.16
CA ARG A 278 20.84 -11.23 2.08
C ARG A 278 22.33 -11.56 2.13
N ASN A 279 23.17 -10.63 1.70
CA ASN A 279 24.60 -10.84 1.54
C ASN A 279 25.42 -10.43 2.79
N ASN A 280 24.76 -9.81 3.77
CA ASN A 280 25.32 -9.35 5.05
C ASN A 280 24.90 -10.27 6.21
#